data_AF-A0A351TPJ2-F1
#
_entry.id   AF-A0A351TPJ2-F1
#
_cell.length_a   1.000
_cell.length_b   1.000
_cell.length_c   1.000
_cell.angle_alpha   90.00
_cell.angle_beta   90.00
_cell.angle_gamma   90.00
#
_symmetry.space_group_name_H-M   'P 1'
#
loop_
_entity.id
_entity.type
_entity.pdbx_description
1 polymer ?
#
loop_
_entity_poly.entity_id
_entity_poly.type
_entity_poly.pdbx_seq_one_letter_code
_entity_poly.pdbx_strand_id
1 'polypeptide(L)' 'MANAVKILDQGFACLVENMGVIDTEYFISLIKRDDFDYTVWQREYFDKMKPGEFAAKASAYANSHPYTGMAQVM' A
#
# COMPACT_ATOMS: atom_id res chain seq x y z
N MET A 1 4.87 -18.25 -6.09
CA MET A 1 5.79 -17.93 -4.97
C MET A 1 6.81 -16.84 -5.30
N ALA A 2 7.46 -16.84 -6.47
CA ALA A 2 8.46 -15.82 -6.84
C ALA A 2 7.96 -14.35 -6.81
N ASN A 3 6.66 -14.10 -7.01
CA ASN A 3 6.08 -12.76 -6.96
C ASN A 3 5.99 -12.22 -5.51
N ALA A 4 5.61 -13.06 -4.55
CA ALA A 4 5.50 -12.65 -3.15
C ALA A 4 6.86 -12.23 -2.57
N VAL A 5 7.92 -12.98 -2.88
CA VAL A 5 9.29 -12.65 -2.46
C VAL A 5 9.71 -11.28 -3.00
N LYS A 6 9.44 -11.00 -4.29
CA LYS A 6 9.75 -9.69 -4.89
C LYS A 6 9.00 -8.54 -4.23
N ILE A 7 7.72 -8.72 -3.94
CA ILE A 7 6.90 -7.72 -3.27
C ILE A 7 7.43 -7.44 -1.86
N LEU A 8 7.81 -8.49 -1.12
CA LEU A 8 8.38 -8.36 0.21
C LEU A 8 9.73 -7.63 0.18
N ASP A 9 10.63 -7.99 -0.74
CA ASP A 9 11.93 -7.34 -0.90
C ASP A 9 11.78 -5.85 -1.22
N GLN A 10 10.89 -5.51 -2.16
CA GLN A 10 10.60 -4.12 -2.50
C GLN A 10 10.02 -3.36 -1.30
N GLY A 11 9.15 -4.00 -0.53
CA GLY A 11 8.59 -3.44 0.69
C GLY A 11 9.68 -3.15 1.73
N PHE A 12 10.54 -4.12 2.02
CA PHE A 12 11.63 -3.93 2.98
C PHE A 12 12.63 -2.86 2.54
N ALA A 13 13.02 -2.85 1.26
CA ALA A 13 13.90 -1.81 0.73
C ALA A 13 13.31 -0.41 0.94
N CYS A 14 12.03 -0.22 0.60
CA CYS A 14 11.32 1.05 0.79
C CYS A 14 11.29 1.46 2.27
N LEU A 15 10.97 0.54 3.19
CA LEU A 15 10.91 0.84 4.62
C LEU A 15 12.29 1.25 5.16
N VAL A 16 13.34 0.49 4.82
CA VAL A 16 14.72 0.77 5.26
C VAL A 16 15.22 2.09 4.69
N GLU A 17 14.94 2.39 3.42
CA GLU A 17 15.33 3.66 2.78
C GLU A 17 14.68 4.88 3.46
N ASN A 18 13.43 4.76 3.92
CA ASN A 18 12.69 5.88 4.50
C ASN A 18 12.88 6.04 6.02
N MET A 19 13.06 4.95 6.76
CA MET A 19 13.05 4.95 8.23
C MET A 19 14.34 4.38 8.85
N GLY A 20 15.22 3.77 8.04
CA GLY A 20 16.40 3.08 8.54
C GLY A 20 16.09 1.68 9.09
N VAL A 21 17.15 0.90 9.32
CA VAL A 21 17.04 -0.53 9.67
C VAL A 21 16.39 -0.75 11.04
N ILE A 22 16.75 0.04 12.06
CA ILE A 22 16.25 -0.15 13.43
C ILE A 22 14.74 0.10 13.51
N ASP A 23 14.29 1.24 12.98
CA ASP A 23 12.87 1.60 13.04
C ASP A 23 12.01 0.70 12.14
N THR A 24 12.57 0.21 11.04
CA THR A 24 11.91 -0.78 10.17
C THR A 24 11.66 -2.10 10.91
N GLU A 25 12.66 -2.64 11.60
CA GLU A 25 12.50 -3.87 12.40
C GLU A 25 11.49 -3.68 13.54
N TYR A 26 11.49 -2.52 14.18
CA TYR A 26 10.51 -2.19 15.21
C TYR A 26 9.09 -2.11 14.64
N PHE A 27 8.90 -1.44 13.49
CA PHE A 27 7.62 -1.36 12.79
C PHE A 27 7.08 -2.75 12.40
N ILE A 28 7.91 -3.61 11.82
CA ILE A 28 7.51 -4.99 11.46
C ILE A 28 7.13 -5.78 12.72
N SER A 29 7.87 -5.58 13.80
CA SER A 29 7.58 -6.23 15.10
C SER A 29 6.24 -5.77 15.67
N LEU A 30 5.90 -4.49 15.56
CA LEU A 30 4.59 -3.96 15.97
C LEU A 30 3.47 -4.56 15.13
N ILE A 31 3.60 -4.59 13.80
CA ILE A 31 2.58 -5.18 12.91
C ILE A 31 2.35 -6.68 13.18
N LYS A 32 3.38 -7.41 13.62
CA LYS A 32 3.29 -8.85 13.89
C LYS A 32 2.83 -9.19 15.31
N ARG A 33 3.17 -8.36 16.31
CA ARG A 33 2.84 -8.63 17.73
C ARG A 33 1.47 -8.12 18.11
N ASP A 34 1.14 -6.92 17.65
CA ASP A 34 -0.18 -6.38 17.77
C ASP A 34 -0.89 -6.83 16.50
N ASP A 35 -1.98 -7.61 16.60
CA ASP A 35 -2.79 -8.05 15.46
C ASP A 35 -3.27 -6.84 14.67
N PHE A 36 -2.41 -6.31 13.79
CA PHE A 36 -2.59 -5.01 13.20
C PHE A 36 -3.88 -5.05 12.36
N ASP A 37 -4.90 -4.35 12.87
CA ASP A 37 -6.19 -4.33 12.21
C ASP A 37 -6.12 -3.38 11.02
N TYR A 38 -5.79 -3.97 9.87
CA TYR A 38 -5.77 -3.27 8.60
C TYR A 38 -7.10 -2.58 8.30
N THR A 39 -8.24 -3.14 8.74
CA THR A 39 -9.57 -2.55 8.52
C THR A 39 -9.74 -1.25 9.29
N VAL A 40 -9.29 -1.23 10.55
CA VAL A 40 -9.33 -0.02 11.39
C VAL A 40 -8.41 1.05 10.80
N TRP A 41 -7.16 0.72 10.52
CA TRP A 41 -6.23 1.67 9.90
C TRP A 41 -6.75 2.22 8.57
N GLN A 42 -7.30 1.34 7.72
CA GLN A 42 -7.88 1.73 6.44
C GLN A 42 -9.02 2.72 6.62
N ARG A 43 -9.96 2.45 7.53
CA ARG A 43 -11.07 3.36 7.84
C ARG A 43 -10.57 4.70 8.35
N GLU A 44 -9.68 4.71 9.33
CA GLU A 44 -9.11 5.96 9.86
C GLU A 44 -8.40 6.80 8.81
N TYR A 45 -7.78 6.15 7.81
CA TYR A 45 -7.12 6.83 6.70
C TYR A 45 -8.14 7.42 5.71
N PHE A 46 -9.14 6.65 5.28
CA PHE A 46 -10.09 7.07 4.26
C PHE A 46 -11.25 7.92 4.79
N ASP A 47 -11.68 7.74 6.03
CA ASP A 47 -12.75 8.52 6.66
C ASP A 47 -12.36 10.00 6.84
N LYS A 48 -11.04 10.30 6.81
CA LYS A 48 -10.51 11.67 6.81
C LYS A 48 -10.60 12.34 5.43
N MET A 49 -10.86 11.59 4.35
CA MET A 49 -11.00 12.14 3.01
C MET A 49 -12.40 12.71 2.79
N LYS A 50 -12.48 13.75 1.95
CA LYS A 50 -13.79 14.28 1.56
C LYS A 50 -14.52 13.26 0.66
N PRO A 51 -15.87 13.20 0.72
CA PRO A 51 -16.65 12.40 -0.23
C PRO A 51 -16.25 12.73 -1.67
N GLY A 52 -15.99 11.69 -2.49
CA GLY A 52 -15.57 11.83 -3.88
C GLY A 52 -14.09 12.12 -4.11
N GLU A 53 -13.32 12.48 -3.07
CA GLU A 53 -11.87 12.73 -3.20
C GLU A 53 -11.11 11.48 -3.64
N PHE A 54 -11.46 10.32 -3.09
CA PHE A 54 -10.91 9.04 -3.51
C PHE A 54 -11.18 8.75 -5.00
N ALA A 55 -12.42 8.93 -5.45
CA ALA A 55 -12.80 8.69 -6.84
C ALA A 55 -12.08 9.63 -7.81
N ALA A 56 -11.88 10.90 -7.42
CA ALA A 56 -11.11 11.86 -8.20
C ALA A 56 -9.63 11.46 -8.31
N LYS A 57 -9.00 11.08 -7.18
CA LYS A 57 -7.60 10.61 -7.16
C LYS A 57 -7.42 9.32 -7.96
N ALA A 58 -8.34 8.36 -7.83
CA ALA A 58 -8.31 7.12 -8.58
C ALA A 58 -8.42 7.38 -10.10
N SER A 59 -9.33 8.25 -10.51
CA SER A 59 -9.49 8.65 -11.92
C SER A 59 -8.22 9.34 -12.46
N ALA A 60 -7.62 10.25 -11.69
CA ALA A 60 -6.37 10.91 -12.08
C ALA A 60 -5.20 9.94 -12.22
N TYR A 61 -5.10 8.96 -11.31
CA TYR A 61 -4.09 7.91 -11.38
C TYR A 61 -4.27 7.03 -12.63
N ALA A 62 -5.49 6.58 -12.89
CA ALA A 62 -5.79 5.76 -14.08
C ALA A 62 -5.50 6.50 -15.39
N ASN A 63 -5.79 7.80 -15.47
CA ASN A 63 -5.49 8.61 -16.65
C ASN A 63 -3.98 8.81 -16.87
N SER A 64 -3.20 8.92 -15.78
CA SER A 64 -1.74 9.10 -15.85
C SER A 64 -0.97 7.80 -16.03
N HIS A 65 -1.59 6.66 -15.71
CA HIS A 65 -1.02 5.32 -15.89
C HIS A 65 -1.97 4.46 -16.73
N PRO A 66 -2.09 4.74 -18.05
CA PRO A 66 -2.95 3.96 -18.93
C PRO A 66 -2.56 2.49 -18.86
N TYR A 67 -3.54 1.63 -18.63
CA TYR A 67 -3.32 0.19 -18.60
C TYR A 67 -2.85 -0.29 -19.98
N THR A 68 -1.66 -0.88 -20.03
CA THR A 68 -1.03 -1.36 -21.28
C THR A 68 -1.25 -2.85 -21.55
N GLY A 69 -2.03 -3.54 -20.71
CA GLY A 69 -2.33 -4.96 -20.91
C GLY A 69 -3.54 -5.19 -21.82
N MET A 70 -3.74 -6.44 -22.23
CA MET A 70 -4.93 -6.86 -22.96
C MET A 70 -6.02 -7.28 -21.97
N ALA A 71 -6.76 -6.30 -21.43
CA ALA A 71 -7.93 -6.60 -20.63
C ALA A 71 -9.06 -6.97 -21.59
N GLN A 72 -9.48 -8.24 -21.55
CA GLN A 72 -10.67 -8.67 -22.26
C GLN A 72 -11.89 -8.18 -21.47
N VAL A 73 -12.64 -7.25 -22.03
CA VAL A 73 -13.98 -6.90 -21.52
C VAL A 73 -14.86 -8.12 -21.80
N MET A 74 -15.33 -8.79 -20.74
CA MET A 74 -16.33 -9.85 -20.85
C MET A 74 -17.67 -9.31 -21.35
#